data_AF-A0A2H8TK50-F1
#
_entry.id   AF-A0A2H8TK50-F1
#
_cell.length_a   1.000
_cell.length_b   1.000
_cell.length_c   1.000
_cell.angle_alpha   90.00
_cell.angle_beta   90.00
_cell.angle_gamma   90.00
#
_symmetry.space_group_name_H-M   'P 1'
#
loop_
_entity.id
_entity.type
_entity.pdbx_description
1 polymer ?
#
loop_
_entity_poly.entity_id
_entity_poly.type
_entity_poly.pdbx_seq_one_letter_code
_entity_poly.pdbx_strand_id
1 'polypeptide(L)'
;MVSPDTFSLGAFLGGFSSIYKFISCVMRRLLGKDSKYICIPAGSLASLTFCLYRNNTIALYVMLKTLQIMYIKGSNDGLFPDLPQANIFFYCFSTAILFHAAILEPHNLRPSYWKFLQSVSGGCIGLMDRHCLDTFGLKSSESLERVLKKYKPVPLQVFKF
;
A
#
# COMPACT_ATOMS: atom_id res chain seq x y z
N MET A 1 -1.03 -20.74 24.78
CA MET A 1 -1.01 -21.42 23.47
C MET A 1 -0.82 -20.34 22.41
N VAL A 2 0.24 -20.42 21.59
CA VAL A 2 0.57 -19.41 20.58
C VAL A 2 -0.33 -19.60 19.36
N SER A 3 -0.99 -18.53 18.90
CA SER A 3 -1.81 -18.55 17.68
C SER A 3 -0.95 -18.82 16.43
N PRO A 4 -1.44 -19.60 15.45
CA PRO A 4 -0.69 -19.91 14.23
C PRO A 4 -0.26 -18.65 13.47
N ASP A 5 -1.06 -17.58 13.48
CA ASP A 5 -0.74 -16.31 12.83
C ASP A 5 0.50 -15.63 13.43
N THR A 6 0.65 -15.67 14.76
CA THR A 6 1.78 -15.10 15.47
C THR A 6 3.07 -15.85 15.13
N PHE A 7 2.97 -17.18 14.99
CA PHE A 7 4.11 -18.00 14.56
C PHE A 7 4.52 -17.68 13.12
N SER A 8 3.56 -17.55 12.20
CA SER A 8 3.84 -17.20 10.81
C SER A 8 4.41 -15.79 10.65
N LEU A 9 4.00 -14.82 11.47
CA LEU A 9 4.61 -13.48 11.54
C LEU A 9 6.07 -13.57 11.99
N GLY A 10 6.35 -14.34 13.04
CA GLY A 10 7.72 -14.56 13.52
C GLY A 10 8.61 -15.22 12.47
N ALA A 11 8.09 -16.25 11.80
CA ALA A 11 8.79 -16.93 10.70
C ALA A 11 9.07 -15.99 9.52
N PHE A 12 8.12 -15.10 9.19
CA PHE A 12 8.29 -14.09 8.15
C PHE A 12 9.39 -13.07 8.50
N LEU A 13 9.34 -12.48 9.70
CA LEU A 13 10.32 -11.49 10.16
C LEU A 13 11.73 -12.09 10.27
N GLY A 14 11.82 -13.30 10.82
CA GLY A 14 13.07 -14.05 10.94
C GLY A 14 13.64 -14.45 9.57
N GLY A 15 12.78 -14.97 8.68
CA GLY A 15 13.13 -15.39 7.33
C GLY A 15 13.64 -14.23 6.47
N PHE A 16 12.99 -13.07 6.54
CA PHE A 16 13.41 -11.90 5.78
C PHE A 16 14.84 -11.46 6.19
N SER A 17 15.12 -11.39 7.49
CA SER A 17 16.43 -11.00 8.02
C SER A 17 17.52 -12.03 7.69
N SER A 18 17.21 -13.32 7.80
CA SER A 18 18.18 -14.39 7.51
C SER A 18 18.52 -14.46 6.02
N ILE A 19 17.51 -14.38 5.15
CA ILE A 19 17.70 -14.40 3.69
C ILE A 19 18.49 -13.17 3.24
N TYR A 20 18.16 -11.97 3.74
CA TYR A 20 18.91 -10.75 3.43
C TYR A 20 20.40 -10.87 3.78
N LYS A 21 20.72 -11.38 4.97
CA LYS A 21 22.12 -11.60 5.40
C LYS A 21 22.79 -12.69 4.57
N PHE A 22 22.09 -13.79 4.32
CA PHE A 22 22.61 -14.88 3.50
C PHE A 22 23.02 -14.40 2.11
N ILE A 23 22.12 -13.69 1.41
CA ILE A 23 22.41 -13.14 0.08
C ILE A 23 23.50 -12.09 0.13
N SER A 24 23.51 -11.22 1.15
CA SER A 24 24.55 -10.20 1.30
C SER A 24 25.94 -10.84 1.46
N CYS A 25 26.06 -11.90 2.25
CA CYS A 25 27.32 -12.63 2.43
C CYS A 25 27.73 -13.37 1.15
N VAL A 26 26.78 -14.06 0.48
CA VAL A 26 27.04 -14.75 -0.78
C VAL A 26 27.50 -13.78 -1.85
N MET A 27 26.82 -12.64 -2.01
CA MET A 27 27.19 -11.63 -3.01
C MET A 27 28.56 -11.01 -2.73
N ARG A 28 28.90 -10.74 -1.47
CA ARG A 28 30.24 -10.26 -1.09
C ARG A 28 31.32 -11.28 -1.41
N ARG A 29 31.05 -12.57 -1.17
CA ARG A 29 32.01 -13.66 -1.47
C ARG A 29 32.23 -13.84 -2.97
N LEU A 30 31.20 -13.64 -3.79
CA LEU A 30 31.30 -13.72 -5.25
C LEU A 30 32.01 -12.50 -5.87
N LEU A 31 31.72 -11.30 -5.37
CA LEU A 31 32.21 -10.05 -5.96
C LEU A 31 33.57 -9.58 -5.38
N GLY A 32 33.98 -10.11 -4.22
CA GLY A 32 35.25 -9.77 -3.56
C GLY A 32 35.40 -8.30 -3.14
N LYS A 33 34.34 -7.49 -3.27
CA LYS A 33 34.34 -6.04 -3.03
C LYS A 33 33.07 -5.63 -2.28
N ASP A 34 33.22 -4.82 -1.24
CA ASP A 34 32.09 -4.20 -0.54
C ASP A 34 31.59 -2.99 -1.32
N SER A 35 30.47 -3.16 -2.03
CA SER A 35 29.80 -2.09 -2.75
C SER A 35 28.39 -1.87 -2.23
N LYS A 36 27.96 -0.60 -2.13
CA LYS A 36 26.61 -0.21 -1.67
C LYS A 36 25.50 -0.81 -2.55
N TYR A 37 25.79 -1.07 -3.82
CA TYR A 37 24.84 -1.62 -4.79
C TYR A 37 24.41 -3.06 -4.49
N ILE A 38 25.17 -3.81 -3.68
CA ILE A 38 24.84 -5.19 -3.28
C ILE A 38 23.53 -5.24 -2.47
N CYS A 39 23.16 -4.15 -1.80
CA CYS A 39 21.95 -4.06 -0.99
C CYS A 39 20.67 -4.21 -1.84
N ILE A 40 20.68 -3.75 -3.10
CA ILE A 40 19.51 -3.76 -3.98
C ILE A 40 19.06 -5.20 -4.32
N PRO A 41 19.91 -6.07 -4.89
CA PRO A 41 19.54 -7.46 -5.17
C PRO A 41 19.33 -8.29 -3.89
N ALA A 42 20.05 -7.99 -2.80
CA ALA A 42 19.82 -8.67 -1.52
C ALA A 42 18.41 -8.36 -0.97
N GLY A 43 17.96 -7.11 -1.06
CA GLY A 43 16.62 -6.70 -0.67
C GLY A 43 15.52 -7.26 -1.57
N SER A 44 15.75 -7.33 -2.88
CA SER A 44 14.76 -7.87 -3.82
C SER A 44 14.52 -9.37 -3.62
N LEU A 45 15.58 -10.16 -3.44
CA LEU A 45 15.44 -11.59 -3.13
C LEU A 45 14.91 -11.82 -1.71
N ALA A 46 15.32 -11.04 -0.71
CA ALA A 46 14.77 -11.16 0.64
C ALA A 46 13.25 -10.92 0.68
N SER A 47 12.76 -10.01 -0.16
CA SER A 47 11.32 -9.73 -0.31
C SER A 47 10.52 -10.94 -0.81
N LEU A 48 11.13 -11.95 -1.43
CA LEU A 48 10.41 -13.19 -1.80
C LEU A 48 9.84 -13.91 -0.59
N THR A 49 10.37 -13.68 0.61
CA THR A 49 9.81 -14.20 1.88
C THR A 49 8.36 -13.76 2.10
N PHE A 50 7.93 -12.62 1.55
CA PHE A 50 6.54 -12.17 1.64
C PHE A 50 5.55 -13.12 0.93
N CYS A 51 6.00 -13.95 -0.01
CA CYS A 51 5.15 -14.96 -0.62
C CYS A 51 4.70 -16.04 0.38
N LEU A 52 5.49 -16.30 1.43
CA LEU A 52 5.17 -17.29 2.48
C LEU A 52 4.10 -16.76 3.45
N TYR A 53 4.00 -15.44 3.61
CA TYR A 53 3.03 -14.79 4.49
C TYR A 53 2.20 -13.77 3.71
N ARG A 54 1.16 -14.25 3.03
CA ARG A 54 0.29 -13.46 2.15
C ARG A 54 -0.70 -12.61 2.95
N ASN A 55 -0.21 -11.56 3.60
CA ASN A 55 -1.05 -10.54 4.23
C ASN A 55 -0.85 -9.18 3.55
N ASN A 56 -1.80 -8.82 2.68
CA ASN A 56 -1.74 -7.57 1.90
C ASN A 56 -1.58 -6.31 2.77
N THR A 57 -2.17 -6.31 3.97
CA THR A 57 -2.05 -5.18 4.91
C THR A 57 -0.61 -4.95 5.35
N ILE A 58 0.11 -6.03 5.66
CA ILE A 58 1.49 -5.95 6.18
C ILE A 58 2.47 -5.69 5.04
N ALA A 59 2.27 -6.34 3.88
CA ALA A 59 3.06 -6.07 2.69
C ALA A 59 2.97 -4.60 2.28
N LEU A 60 1.76 -4.03 2.24
CA LEU A 60 1.54 -2.62 1.93
C LEU A 60 2.17 -1.71 2.99
N TYR A 61 2.04 -2.05 4.27
CA TYR A 61 2.64 -1.28 5.36
C TYR A 61 4.16 -1.24 5.25
N VAL A 62 4.80 -2.39 5.03
CA VAL A 62 6.26 -2.44 4.85
C VAL A 62 6.67 -1.70 3.59
N MET A 63 5.95 -1.85 2.47
CA MET A 63 6.22 -1.10 1.24
C MET A 63 6.24 0.41 1.49
N LEU A 64 5.18 0.96 2.10
CA LEU A 64 5.09 2.39 2.41
C LEU A 64 6.19 2.85 3.37
N LYS A 65 6.51 2.06 4.40
CA LYS A 65 7.61 2.36 5.33
C LYS A 65 8.97 2.36 4.64
N THR A 66 9.23 1.40 3.75
CA THR A 66 10.48 1.36 2.99
C THR A 66 10.62 2.55 2.07
N LEU A 67 9.53 2.99 1.44
CA LEU A 67 9.49 4.19 0.60
C LEU A 67 9.77 5.45 1.42
N GLN A 68 9.18 5.57 2.61
CA GLN A 68 9.47 6.66 3.55
C GLN A 68 10.96 6.71 3.92
N ILE A 69 11.56 5.57 4.27
CA ILE A 69 12.99 5.49 4.62
C ILE A 69 13.88 5.82 3.41
N MET A 70 13.52 5.33 2.23
CA MET A 70 14.24 5.62 0.98
C MET A 70 14.23 7.12 0.68
N TYR A 71 13.09 7.79 0.86
CA TYR A 71 12.98 9.22 0.69
C TYR A 71 13.88 9.99 1.65
N ILE A 72 13.83 9.69 2.95
CA ILE A 72 14.67 10.35 3.96
C ILE A 72 16.15 10.17 3.64
N LYS A 73 16.55 8.95 3.27
CA LYS A 73 17.92 8.65 2.89
C LYS A 73 18.34 9.41 1.62
N GLY A 74 17.48 9.45 0.60
CA GLY A 74 17.72 10.18 -0.64
C GLY A 74 17.80 11.70 -0.44
N SER A 75 17.02 12.25 0.49
CA SER A 75 17.10 13.66 0.93
C SER A 75 18.46 13.96 1.56
N ASN A 76 18.90 13.11 2.50
CA ASN A 76 20.20 13.26 3.17
C ASN A 76 21.39 13.16 2.21
N ASP A 77 21.27 12.36 1.14
CA ASP A 77 22.29 12.22 0.10
C ASP A 77 22.28 13.41 -0.89
N GLY A 78 21.40 14.41 -0.70
CA GLY A 78 21.31 15.63 -1.51
C GLY A 78 20.64 15.44 -2.87
N LEU A 79 19.98 14.30 -3.09
CA LEU A 79 19.39 13.94 -4.40
C LEU A 79 18.02 14.61 -4.62
N PHE A 80 17.31 14.94 -3.53
CA PHE A 80 15.98 15.55 -3.56
C PHE A 80 15.93 16.80 -2.67
N PRO A 81 15.14 17.83 -3.03
CA PRO A 81 14.88 18.95 -2.13
C PRO A 81 14.13 18.45 -0.89
N ASP A 82 14.56 18.91 0.29
CA ASP A 82 13.93 18.54 1.57
C ASP A 82 12.48 19.03 1.62
N LEU A 83 11.53 18.18 1.20
CA LEU A 83 10.11 18.46 1.40
C LEU A 83 9.80 18.38 2.90
N PRO A 84 9.40 19.49 3.55
CA PRO A 84 9.16 19.53 4.99
C PRO A 84 7.99 18.63 5.44
N GLN A 85 7.20 18.11 4.48
CA GLN A 85 5.98 17.32 4.72
C GLN A 85 5.88 16.08 3.80
N ALA A 86 6.99 15.39 3.53
CA ALA A 86 6.98 14.20 2.67
C ALA A 86 5.96 13.11 3.09
N ASN A 87 5.75 12.92 4.40
CA ASN A 87 4.75 11.96 4.90
C ASN A 87 3.32 12.31 4.46
N ILE A 88 2.98 13.60 4.47
CA ILE A 88 1.66 14.10 4.03
C ILE A 88 1.54 13.91 2.52
N PHE A 89 2.60 14.18 1.76
CA PHE A 89 2.61 13.93 0.33
C PHE A 89 2.31 12.47 -0.01
N PHE A 90 3.00 11.51 0.64
CA PHE A 90 2.75 10.08 0.40
C PHE A 90 1.34 9.64 0.82
N TYR A 91 0.81 10.24 1.88
CA TYR A 91 -0.57 10.03 2.30
C TYR A 91 -1.55 10.53 1.24
N CYS A 92 -1.42 11.79 0.81
CA CYS A 92 -2.26 12.40 -0.22
C CYS A 92 -2.17 11.65 -1.56
N PHE A 93 -0.98 11.21 -1.96
CA PHE A 93 -0.77 10.43 -3.17
C PHE A 93 -1.47 9.08 -3.11
N SER A 94 -1.33 8.36 -1.99
CA SER A 94 -1.96 7.06 -1.78
C SER A 94 -3.48 7.18 -1.72
N THR A 95 -4.01 8.21 -1.05
CA THR A 95 -5.45 8.45 -1.01
C THR A 95 -5.99 8.86 -2.38
N ALA A 96 -5.27 9.70 -3.15
CA ALA A 96 -5.66 10.05 -4.51
C ALA A 96 -5.80 8.82 -5.42
N ILE A 97 -4.84 7.88 -5.37
CA ILE A 97 -4.93 6.62 -6.12
C ILE A 97 -6.15 5.80 -5.67
N LEU A 98 -6.39 5.74 -4.36
CA LEU A 98 -7.53 4.99 -3.81
C LEU A 98 -8.87 5.59 -4.26
N PHE A 99 -8.99 6.92 -4.27
CA PHE A 99 -10.15 7.64 -4.78
C PHE A 99 -10.33 7.38 -6.28
N HIS A 100 -9.26 7.46 -7.07
CA HIS A 100 -9.31 7.19 -8.50
C HIS A 100 -9.80 5.76 -8.80
N ALA A 101 -9.26 4.76 -8.11
CA ALA A 101 -9.70 3.37 -8.22
C ALA A 101 -11.16 3.19 -7.79
N ALA A 102 -11.57 3.85 -6.69
CA ALA A 102 -12.93 3.75 -6.18
C ALA A 102 -13.97 4.43 -7.08
N ILE A 103 -13.59 5.45 -7.86
CA ILE A 103 -14.47 6.14 -8.81
C ILE A 103 -14.68 5.28 -10.05
N LEU A 104 -13.61 4.74 -10.64
CA LEU A 104 -13.69 3.93 -11.86
C LEU A 104 -14.29 2.55 -11.62
N GLU A 105 -13.75 1.79 -10.65
CA GLU A 105 -14.12 0.39 -10.42
C GLU A 105 -14.25 0.10 -8.91
N PRO A 106 -15.35 0.51 -8.27
CA PRO A 106 -15.54 0.35 -6.82
C PRO A 106 -15.61 -1.13 -6.40
N HIS A 107 -15.95 -2.04 -7.31
CA HIS A 107 -16.14 -3.46 -7.01
C HIS A 107 -14.82 -4.20 -6.72
N ASN A 108 -13.69 -3.69 -7.22
CA ASN A 108 -12.36 -4.27 -6.99
C ASN A 108 -11.75 -3.81 -5.66
N LEU A 109 -12.39 -2.86 -4.98
CA LEU A 109 -11.89 -2.29 -3.74
C LEU A 109 -12.17 -3.21 -2.54
N ARG A 110 -11.15 -3.38 -1.67
CA ARG A 110 -11.34 -4.12 -0.41
C ARG A 110 -12.36 -3.37 0.47
N PRO A 111 -13.29 -4.06 1.17
CA PRO A 111 -14.33 -3.44 1.99
C PRO A 111 -13.82 -2.42 3.01
N SER A 112 -12.63 -2.66 3.59
CA SER A 112 -12.03 -1.75 4.57
C SER A 112 -11.63 -0.42 3.95
N TYR A 113 -11.18 -0.41 2.69
CA TYR A 113 -10.84 0.82 1.98
C TYR A 113 -12.10 1.60 1.61
N TRP A 114 -13.18 0.91 1.23
CA TRP A 114 -14.46 1.55 0.97
C TRP A 114 -15.00 2.28 2.21
N LYS A 115 -14.94 1.64 3.38
CA LYS A 115 -15.33 2.28 4.66
C LYS A 115 -14.46 3.49 4.99
N PHE A 116 -13.15 3.40 4.76
CA PHE A 116 -12.22 4.51 4.97
C PHE A 116 -12.58 5.69 4.05
N LEU A 117 -12.79 5.44 2.76
CA LEU A 117 -13.21 6.44 1.79
C LEU A 117 -14.55 7.09 2.14
N GLN A 118 -15.54 6.29 2.54
CA GLN A 118 -16.84 6.79 2.97
C GLN A 118 -16.72 7.68 4.21
N SER A 119 -15.84 7.32 5.16
CA SER A 119 -15.55 8.11 6.36
C SER A 119 -14.88 9.45 6.03
N VAL A 120 -13.84 9.43 5.19
CA VAL A 120 -13.10 10.64 4.78
C VAL A 120 -13.98 11.60 3.96
N SER A 121 -14.91 11.07 3.17
CA SER A 121 -15.79 11.87 2.30
C SER A 121 -17.13 12.27 2.92
N GLY A 122 -17.41 11.89 4.17
CA GLY A 122 -18.74 12.10 4.79
C GLY A 122 -19.88 11.36 4.07
N GLY A 123 -19.52 10.43 3.18
CA GLY A 123 -20.41 9.62 2.38
C GLY A 123 -20.76 10.13 0.99
N CYS A 124 -20.17 11.25 0.55
CA CYS A 124 -20.39 11.82 -0.77
C CYS A 124 -19.98 10.88 -1.93
N ILE A 125 -18.99 9.99 -1.73
CA ILE A 125 -18.50 9.06 -2.78
C ILE A 125 -19.60 8.10 -3.26
N GLY A 126 -20.54 7.75 -2.37
CA GLY A 126 -21.67 6.87 -2.70
C GLY A 126 -22.82 7.57 -3.41
N LEU A 127 -22.88 8.91 -3.37
CA LEU A 127 -23.91 9.73 -4.01
C LEU A 127 -23.47 10.31 -5.35
N MET A 128 -22.16 10.30 -5.63
CA MET A 128 -21.62 10.87 -6.85
C MET A 128 -22.11 10.09 -8.07
N ASP A 129 -22.81 10.77 -8.98
CA ASP A 129 -23.27 10.16 -10.23
C ASP A 129 -22.08 9.83 -11.13
N ARG A 130 -22.10 8.62 -11.71
CA ARG A 130 -21.01 8.05 -12.50
C ARG A 130 -21.40 7.77 -13.93
N HIS A 131 -22.60 8.17 -14.35
CA HIS A 131 -23.09 7.96 -15.71
C HIS A 131 -22.12 8.52 -16.77
N CYS A 132 -21.48 9.67 -16.51
CA CYS A 132 -20.48 10.25 -17.41
C CYS A 132 -19.19 9.40 -17.54
N LEU A 133 -18.89 8.53 -16.57
CA LEU A 133 -17.72 7.64 -16.60
C LEU A 133 -17.99 6.37 -17.40
N ASP A 134 -19.26 6.07 -17.71
CA ASP A 134 -19.60 4.91 -18.52
C ASP A 134 -19.16 5.05 -19.99
N THR A 135 -18.82 6.27 -20.43
CA THR A 135 -18.18 6.52 -21.73
C THR A 135 -16.83 5.79 -21.87
N PHE A 136 -16.15 5.49 -20.76
CA PHE A 136 -14.93 4.68 -20.76
C PHE A 136 -15.18 3.16 -20.94
N GLY A 137 -16.44 2.73 -21.04
CA GLY A 137 -16.83 1.33 -21.22
C GLY A 137 -16.76 0.47 -19.94
N LEU A 138 -16.47 1.09 -18.79
CA LEU A 138 -16.21 0.41 -17.51
C LEU A 138 -17.47 0.06 -16.71
N LYS A 139 -18.67 0.46 -17.16
CA LYS A 139 -19.95 0.27 -16.44
C LYS A 139 -19.84 0.62 -14.95
N SER A 140 -19.29 1.80 -14.68
CA SER A 140 -18.98 2.31 -13.35
C SER A 140 -20.24 2.58 -12.54
N SER A 141 -21.35 2.98 -13.19
CA SER A 141 -22.67 3.16 -12.56
C SER A 141 -23.23 1.84 -11.99
N GLU A 142 -23.27 0.79 -12.81
CA GLU A 142 -23.74 -0.54 -12.40
C GLU A 142 -22.85 -1.14 -11.30
N SER A 143 -21.54 -0.93 -11.40
CA SER A 143 -20.58 -1.37 -10.39
C SER A 143 -20.79 -0.67 -9.04
N LEU A 144 -21.15 0.62 -9.05
CA LEU A 144 -21.48 1.36 -7.84
C LEU A 144 -22.73 0.81 -7.18
N GLU A 145 -23.80 0.56 -7.94
CA GLU A 145 -25.02 -0.04 -7.39
C GLU A 145 -24.76 -1.39 -6.71
N ARG A 146 -23.94 -2.24 -7.31
CA ARG A 146 -23.55 -3.53 -6.71
C ARG A 146 -22.83 -3.34 -5.38
N VAL A 147 -21.94 -2.35 -5.29
CA VAL A 147 -21.20 -2.04 -4.06
C VAL A 147 -22.13 -1.44 -2.99
N LEU A 148 -23.04 -0.54 -3.36
CA LEU A 148 -24.04 0.03 -2.45
C LEU A 148 -25.03 -1.03 -1.92
N LYS A 149 -25.43 -1.99 -2.75
CA LYS A 149 -26.25 -3.15 -2.32
C LYS A 149 -25.49 -4.02 -1.31
N LYS A 150 -24.18 -4.19 -1.50
CA LYS A 150 -23.33 -5.04 -0.66
C LYS A 150 -22.89 -4.38 0.64
N TYR A 151 -22.68 -3.07 0.64
CA TYR A 151 -22.21 -2.29 1.78
C TYR A 151 -23.21 -1.21 2.13
N LYS A 152 -23.82 -1.30 3.32
CA LYS A 152 -24.76 -0.28 3.79
C LYS A 152 -24.10 1.11 3.73
N PRO A 153 -24.77 2.12 3.14
CA PRO A 153 -24.26 3.47 3.14
C PRO A 153 -24.14 3.96 4.59
N VAL A 154 -23.00 4.58 4.92
CA VAL A 154 -22.86 5.33 6.16
C VAL A 154 -23.82 6.52 6.06
N PRO A 155 -24.63 6.82 7.09
CA PRO A 155 -25.52 7.98 7.07
C PRO A 155 -24.69 9.23 6.78
N LEU A 156 -25.22 10.12 5.94
CA LEU A 156 -24.53 11.35 5.54
C LEU A 156 -24.15 12.12 6.80
N GLN A 157 -22.85 12.25 7.03
CA GLN A 157 -22.37 13.21 8.00
C GLN A 157 -22.38 14.55 7.28
N VAL A 158 -23.55 15.21 7.32
CA VAL A 158 -23.68 16.59 6.88
C VAL A 158 -22.72 17.39 7.74
N PHE A 159 -21.57 17.77 7.17
CA PHE A 159 -20.70 18.76 7.78
C PHE A 159 -21.52 20.06 7.85
N LYS A 160 -22.12 20.32 9.01
CA LYS A 160 -22.65 21.62 9.37
C LYS A 160 -21.42 22.53 9.50
N PHE A 161 -21.14 23.26 8.43
CA PHE A 161 -20.23 24.38 8.46
C PHE A 161 -20.82 25.50 9.32
#